data_AF-A0A9E3SA49-F1
#
_entry.id   AF-A0A9E3SA49-F1
#
_cell.length_a   1.000
_cell.length_b   1.000
_cell.length_c   1.000
_cell.angle_alpha   90.00
_cell.angle_beta   90.00
_cell.angle_gamma   90.00
#
_symmetry.space_group_name_H-M   'P 1'
#
loop_
_entity.id
_entity.type
_entity.pdbx_description
1 polymer ?
#
loop_
_entity_poly.entity_id
_entity_poly.type
_entity_poly.pdbx_seq_one_letter_code
_entity_poly.pdbx_strand_id
1 'polypeptide(L)'
;MNVYVECICGKKYEIDRAQLQQFDCEGCGRKLVVPSPELERQLNALRARMKEGEPGLRDAMTQAAAMHNFHAVPVLKEGAASGMREGVNIALTGLADFPGPGRDVLKDWVKGGALSMSRLISAMREQKYEPGPEYICELFEQGVLKENQVAEVAPYLGDSSSVRALAALREARQKYPNLGGPLDDAMSRMKHLSASAGAIPDSAKRIPGRELNDDQPAEKKGCMGLLLALALAFVMLGAITNWVLS
;
A
#
# COMPACT_ATOMS: atom_id res chain seq x y z
N MET A 1 -21.67 31.23 -16.02
CA MET A 1 -21.42 31.04 -14.58
C MET A 1 -20.03 30.47 -14.44
N ASN A 2 -19.15 31.19 -13.74
CA ASN A 2 -17.75 30.80 -13.62
C ASN A 2 -17.61 29.60 -12.68
N VAL A 3 -16.75 28.66 -13.06
CA VAL A 3 -16.43 27.45 -12.30
C VAL A 3 -14.92 27.27 -12.22
N TYR A 4 -14.45 26.82 -11.08
CA TYR A 4 -13.04 26.52 -10.86
C TYR A 4 -12.71 25.09 -11.28
N VAL A 5 -11.75 24.96 -12.19
CA VAL A 5 -11.20 23.67 -12.61
C VAL A 5 -9.74 23.62 -12.18
N GLU A 6 -9.38 22.57 -11.44
CA GLU A 6 -8.01 22.33 -11.02
C GLU A 6 -7.42 21.11 -11.72
N CYS A 7 -6.27 21.32 -12.35
CA CYS A 7 -5.48 20.23 -12.91
C CYS A 7 -4.67 19.55 -11.81
N ILE A 8 -4.39 18.26 -11.99
CA ILE A 8 -3.45 17.50 -11.16
C ILE A 8 -2.03 18.08 -11.11
N CYS A 9 -1.61 18.92 -12.07
CA CYS A 9 -0.34 19.65 -11.98
C CYS A 9 -0.38 20.89 -11.06
N GLY A 10 -1.54 21.22 -10.48
CA GLY A 10 -1.76 22.35 -9.56
C GLY A 10 -2.21 23.65 -10.24
N LYS A 11 -2.30 23.68 -11.58
CA LYS A 11 -2.89 24.83 -12.29
C LYS A 11 -4.39 24.90 -12.03
N LYS A 12 -4.87 26.12 -11.73
CA LYS A 12 -6.27 26.43 -11.47
C LYS A 12 -6.77 27.37 -12.56
N TYR A 13 -7.98 27.11 -13.03
CA TYR A 13 -8.63 27.85 -14.11
C TYR A 13 -10.00 28.30 -13.65
N GLU A 14 -10.36 29.54 -13.98
CA GLU A 14 -11.72 30.04 -13.85
C GLU A 14 -12.35 30.04 -15.25
N ILE A 15 -13.34 29.19 -15.45
CA ILE A 15 -13.93 28.94 -16.77
C ILE A 15 -15.41 29.33 -16.74
N ASP A 16 -15.90 30.06 -17.74
CA ASP A 16 -17.33 30.20 -17.94
C ASP A 16 -17.90 28.90 -18.53
N ARG A 17 -18.67 28.17 -17.71
CA ARG A 17 -19.29 26.89 -18.09
C ARG A 17 -20.16 26.98 -19.35
N ALA A 18 -20.70 28.17 -19.66
CA ALA A 18 -21.53 28.37 -20.85
C ALA A 18 -20.71 28.39 -22.15
N GLN A 19 -19.43 28.74 -22.08
CA GLN A 19 -18.57 28.94 -23.25
C GLN A 19 -17.65 27.75 -23.52
N LEU A 20 -17.27 27.00 -22.48
CA LEU A 20 -16.26 25.95 -22.59
C LEU A 20 -16.61 24.76 -21.71
N GLN A 21 -16.61 23.56 -22.30
CA GLN A 21 -16.87 22.31 -21.59
C GLN A 21 -15.61 21.47 -21.38
N GLN A 22 -14.58 21.69 -22.22
CA GLN A 22 -13.31 20.99 -22.18
C GLN A 22 -12.20 21.88 -22.71
N PHE A 23 -10.99 21.73 -22.18
CA PHE A 23 -9.82 22.50 -22.60
C PHE A 23 -8.54 21.78 -22.17
N ASP A 24 -7.41 22.13 -22.79
CA ASP A 24 -6.13 21.55 -22.41
C ASP A 24 -5.46 22.39 -21.31
N CYS A 25 -4.90 21.71 -20.31
CA CYS A 25 -4.14 22.35 -19.25
C CYS A 25 -2.88 23.00 -19.83
N GLU A 26 -2.74 24.32 -19.72
CA GLU A 26 -1.56 25.07 -20.16
C GLU A 26 -0.25 24.60 -19.52
N GLY A 27 -0.32 24.01 -18.32
CA GLY A 27 0.88 23.54 -17.61
C GLY A 27 1.37 22.15 -18.01
N CYS A 28 0.47 21.22 -18.37
CA CYS A 28 0.84 19.82 -18.61
C CYS A 28 0.17 19.18 -19.84
N GLY A 29 -0.56 19.95 -20.64
CA GLY A 29 -1.25 19.52 -21.85
C GLY A 29 -2.40 18.54 -21.62
N ARG A 30 -2.73 18.18 -20.37
CA ARG A 30 -3.82 17.24 -20.09
C ARG A 30 -5.17 17.87 -20.40
N LYS A 31 -6.01 17.14 -21.11
CA LYS A 31 -7.39 17.52 -21.38
C LYS A 31 -8.21 17.53 -20.09
N LEU A 32 -8.75 18.69 -19.75
CA LEU A 32 -9.61 18.94 -18.59
C LEU A 32 -11.06 19.06 -19.04
N VAL A 33 -11.96 18.50 -18.25
CA VAL A 33 -13.41 18.64 -18.42
C VAL A 33 -13.90 19.62 -17.37
N VAL A 34 -14.88 20.45 -17.70
CA VAL A 34 -15.50 21.35 -16.72
C VAL A 34 -16.49 20.54 -15.87
N PRO A 35 -16.41 20.55 -14.53
CA PRO A 35 -17.28 19.76 -13.69
C PRO A 35 -18.73 20.27 -13.75
N SER A 36 -19.68 19.35 -13.59
CA SER A 36 -21.09 19.70 -13.48
C SER A 36 -21.37 20.53 -12.22
N PRO A 37 -22.49 21.28 -12.15
CA PRO A 37 -22.84 22.04 -10.95
C PRO A 37 -22.96 21.15 -9.70
N GLU A 38 -23.45 19.92 -9.85
CA GLU A 38 -23.54 18.97 -8.75
C GLU A 38 -22.15 18.55 -8.26
N LEU A 39 -21.27 18.18 -9.19
CA LEU A 39 -19.91 17.78 -8.86
C LEU A 39 -19.13 18.93 -8.21
N GLU A 40 -19.28 20.15 -8.71
CA GLU A 40 -18.68 21.34 -8.11
C GLU A 40 -19.14 21.56 -6.66
N ARG A 41 -20.46 21.42 -6.39
CA ARG A 41 -20.99 21.51 -5.03
C ARG A 41 -20.41 20.44 -4.12
N GLN A 42 -20.31 19.21 -4.60
CA GLN A 42 -19.71 18.10 -3.86
C GLN A 42 -18.24 18.41 -3.52
N LEU A 43 -17.42 18.81 -4.50
CA LEU A 43 -16.00 19.13 -4.29
C LEU A 43 -15.81 20.29 -3.30
N ASN A 44 -16.64 21.33 -3.39
CA ASN A 44 -16.59 22.45 -2.47
C ASN A 44 -17.00 22.04 -1.05
N ALA A 45 -18.00 21.16 -0.90
CA ALA A 45 -18.38 20.60 0.39
C ALA A 45 -17.24 19.77 1.00
N LEU A 46 -16.56 18.94 0.21
CA LEU A 46 -15.38 18.19 0.69
C LEU A 46 -14.30 19.12 1.22
N ARG A 47 -13.95 20.16 0.46
CA ARG A 47 -12.95 21.17 0.87
C ARG A 47 -13.36 21.94 2.12
N ALA A 48 -14.65 22.23 2.28
CA ALA A 48 -15.15 22.85 3.51
C ALA A 48 -14.94 21.92 4.71
N ARG A 49 -15.32 20.63 4.58
CA ARG A 49 -15.14 19.62 5.63
C ARG A 49 -13.67 19.39 6.00
N MET A 50 -12.77 19.43 5.03
CA MET A 50 -11.32 19.34 5.31
C MET A 50 -10.82 20.43 6.24
N LYS A 51 -11.41 21.63 6.20
CA LYS A 51 -11.01 22.75 7.07
C LYS A 51 -11.49 22.59 8.51
N GLU A 52 -12.43 21.69 8.77
CA GLU A 52 -12.96 21.42 10.12
C GLU A 52 -11.99 20.58 10.97
N GLY A 53 -10.92 20.03 10.38
CA GLY A 53 -9.99 19.13 11.06
C GLY A 53 -10.57 17.71 11.18
N GLU A 54 -10.18 16.94 12.20
CA GLU A 54 -10.78 15.63 12.46
C GLU A 54 -12.13 15.78 13.21
N PRO A 55 -13.20 15.05 12.82
CA PRO A 55 -13.24 13.96 11.83
C PRO A 55 -13.52 14.41 10.38
N GLY A 56 -13.69 15.71 10.14
CA GLY A 56 -14.07 16.28 8.85
C GLY A 56 -13.12 15.91 7.70
N LEU A 57 -11.80 15.89 7.95
CA LEU A 57 -10.80 15.47 6.97
C LEU A 57 -10.95 13.99 6.59
N ARG A 58 -11.01 13.09 7.58
CA ARG A 58 -11.20 11.65 7.33
C ARG A 58 -12.43 11.41 6.46
N ASP A 59 -13.54 12.03 6.83
CA ASP A 59 -14.81 11.86 6.12
C ASP A 59 -14.75 12.46 4.70
N ALA A 60 -14.08 13.60 4.54
CA ALA A 60 -13.86 14.20 3.22
C ALA A 60 -12.99 13.31 2.32
N MET A 61 -11.93 12.71 2.85
CA MET A 61 -11.06 11.80 2.09
C MET A 61 -11.79 10.51 1.71
N THR A 62 -12.61 9.97 2.62
CA THR A 62 -13.42 8.79 2.35
C THR A 62 -14.38 9.06 1.20
N GLN A 63 -15.06 10.20 1.22
CA GLN A 63 -15.98 10.60 0.15
C GLN A 63 -15.22 10.88 -1.15
N ALA A 64 -14.09 11.61 -1.10
CA ALA A 64 -13.28 11.90 -2.28
C ALA A 64 -12.76 10.62 -2.97
N ALA A 65 -12.31 9.63 -2.19
CA ALA A 65 -11.87 8.34 -2.70
C ALA A 65 -13.02 7.58 -3.39
N ALA A 66 -14.20 7.58 -2.77
CA ALA A 66 -15.39 6.91 -3.30
C ALA A 66 -15.96 7.57 -4.58
N MET A 67 -15.58 8.81 -4.91
CA MET A 67 -16.05 9.47 -6.13
C MET A 67 -15.49 8.84 -7.41
N HIS A 68 -14.32 8.19 -7.34
CA HIS A 68 -13.58 7.67 -8.51
C HIS A 68 -13.59 8.64 -9.70
N ASN A 69 -13.32 9.92 -9.42
CA ASN A 69 -13.45 11.00 -10.38
C ASN A 69 -12.15 11.80 -10.49
N PHE A 70 -11.77 12.20 -11.71
CA PHE A 70 -10.60 13.03 -11.98
C PHE A 70 -10.59 14.31 -11.12
N HIS A 71 -11.74 14.94 -10.92
CA HIS A 71 -11.85 16.16 -10.14
C HIS A 71 -11.65 15.98 -8.64
N ALA A 72 -11.74 14.75 -8.13
CA ALA A 72 -11.42 14.44 -6.74
C ALA A 72 -9.91 14.30 -6.49
N VAL A 73 -9.10 14.10 -7.54
CA VAL A 73 -7.65 13.89 -7.40
C VAL A 73 -6.94 15.09 -6.74
N PRO A 74 -7.21 16.37 -7.08
CA PRO A 74 -6.66 17.50 -6.34
C PRO A 74 -7.02 17.49 -4.84
N VAL A 75 -8.26 17.11 -4.50
CA VAL A 75 -8.72 17.02 -3.10
C VAL A 75 -7.96 15.90 -2.36
N LEU A 76 -7.78 14.74 -2.99
CA LEU A 76 -6.96 13.66 -2.44
C LEU A 76 -5.49 14.08 -2.27
N LYS A 77 -4.93 14.87 -3.20
CA LYS A 77 -3.58 15.41 -3.04
C LYS A 77 -3.46 16.33 -1.83
N GLU A 78 -4.43 17.22 -1.62
CA GLU A 78 -4.48 18.09 -0.44
C GLU A 78 -4.56 17.25 0.84
N GLY A 79 -5.39 16.19 0.87
CA GLY A 79 -5.48 15.29 2.01
C GLY A 79 -4.20 14.49 2.28
N ALA A 80 -3.51 14.03 1.25
CA ALA A 80 -2.22 13.36 1.37
C ALA A 80 -1.12 14.28 1.94
N ALA A 81 -1.28 15.60 1.83
CA ALA A 81 -0.37 16.61 2.36
C ALA A 81 -0.80 17.19 3.74
N SER A 82 -1.93 16.75 4.29
CA SER A 82 -2.54 17.33 5.50
C SER A 82 -1.81 17.08 6.83
N GLY A 83 -0.90 16.09 6.87
CA GLY A 83 -0.19 15.68 8.09
C GLY A 83 -1.02 14.84 9.07
N MET A 84 -2.33 14.69 8.86
CA MET A 84 -3.20 13.87 9.70
C MET A 84 -3.19 12.42 9.22
N ARG A 85 -2.68 11.49 10.06
CA ARG A 85 -2.37 10.11 9.66
C ARG A 85 -3.49 9.41 8.91
N GLU A 86 -4.72 9.44 9.46
CA GLU A 86 -5.86 8.73 8.91
C GLU A 86 -6.29 9.33 7.57
N GLY A 87 -6.47 10.65 7.50
CA GLY A 87 -6.75 11.36 6.24
C GLY A 87 -5.69 11.12 5.16
N VAL A 88 -4.40 11.15 5.52
CA VAL A 88 -3.30 10.86 4.58
C VAL A 88 -3.36 9.41 4.08
N ASN A 89 -3.65 8.45 4.95
CA ASN A 89 -3.76 7.04 4.56
C ASN A 89 -4.88 6.81 3.55
N ILE A 90 -6.08 7.34 3.84
CA ILE A 90 -7.24 7.24 2.94
C ILE A 90 -6.94 7.93 1.61
N ALA A 91 -6.29 9.09 1.64
CA ALA A 91 -5.93 9.82 0.44
C ALA A 91 -4.95 9.02 -0.45
N LEU A 92 -3.90 8.45 0.14
CA LEU A 92 -2.90 7.67 -0.60
C LEU A 92 -3.51 6.40 -1.23
N THR A 93 -4.39 5.70 -0.52
CA THR A 93 -5.08 4.54 -1.09
C THR A 93 -6.12 4.94 -2.12
N GLY A 94 -6.86 6.03 -1.91
CA GLY A 94 -7.78 6.59 -2.90
C GLY A 94 -7.09 7.01 -4.19
N LEU A 95 -5.86 7.54 -4.13
CA LEU A 95 -5.04 7.82 -5.30
C LEU A 95 -4.59 6.53 -6.01
N ALA A 96 -4.19 5.50 -5.26
CA ALA A 96 -3.79 4.21 -5.81
C ALA A 96 -4.97 3.49 -6.51
N ASP A 97 -6.18 3.69 -5.98
CA ASP A 97 -7.42 3.08 -6.46
C ASP A 97 -8.04 3.80 -7.66
N PHE A 98 -7.43 4.90 -8.11
CA PHE A 98 -7.87 5.62 -9.30
C PHE A 98 -6.86 5.46 -10.45
N PRO A 99 -7.07 4.47 -11.36
CA PRO A 99 -6.19 4.25 -12.51
C PRO A 99 -6.07 5.49 -13.38
N GLY A 100 -4.86 5.74 -13.90
CA GLY A 100 -4.55 6.96 -14.63
C GLY A 100 -4.11 8.08 -13.69
N PRO A 101 -4.83 9.21 -13.59
CA PRO A 101 -4.35 10.42 -12.92
C PRO A 101 -4.03 10.24 -11.41
N GLY A 102 -4.72 9.35 -10.68
CA GLY A 102 -4.40 9.08 -9.28
C GLY A 102 -3.06 8.35 -9.14
N ARG A 103 -2.90 7.26 -9.91
CA ARG A 103 -1.64 6.51 -9.98
C ARG A 103 -0.48 7.31 -10.57
N ASP A 104 -0.73 8.20 -11.53
CA ASP A 104 0.27 9.12 -12.10
C ASP A 104 0.86 10.03 -11.02
N VAL A 105 0.00 10.62 -10.17
CA VAL A 105 0.45 11.46 -9.04
C VAL A 105 1.37 10.69 -8.10
N LEU A 106 0.98 9.46 -7.72
CA LEU A 106 1.79 8.63 -6.85
C LEU A 106 3.12 8.23 -7.51
N LYS A 107 3.11 7.88 -8.80
CA LYS A 107 4.34 7.59 -9.57
C LYS A 107 5.28 8.78 -9.58
N ASP A 108 4.77 9.97 -9.86
CA ASP A 108 5.57 11.20 -9.88
C ASP A 108 6.16 11.51 -8.50
N TRP A 109 5.39 11.30 -7.42
CA TRP A 109 5.89 11.49 -6.05
C TRP A 109 6.94 10.46 -5.64
N VAL A 110 6.79 9.19 -6.04
CA VAL A 110 7.80 8.15 -5.80
C VAL A 110 9.07 8.46 -6.59
N LYS A 111 8.97 8.84 -7.86
CA LYS A 111 10.13 9.22 -8.70
C LYS A 111 10.85 10.46 -8.16
N GLY A 112 10.07 11.47 -7.74
CA GLY A 112 10.57 12.73 -7.21
C GLY A 112 11.04 12.65 -5.75
N GLY A 113 10.84 11.53 -5.06
CA GLY A 113 11.21 11.35 -3.65
C GLY A 113 10.29 12.05 -2.65
N ALA A 114 9.16 12.61 -3.10
CA ALA A 114 8.15 13.21 -2.24
C ALA A 114 7.34 12.16 -1.45
N LEU A 115 7.30 10.92 -1.94
CA LEU A 115 6.65 9.78 -1.28
C LEU A 115 7.63 8.61 -1.16
N SER A 116 7.89 8.15 0.07
CA SER A 116 8.65 6.92 0.30
C SER A 116 7.76 5.68 0.10
N MET A 117 8.36 4.56 -0.31
CA MET A 117 7.62 3.31 -0.45
C MET A 117 7.14 2.79 0.90
N SER A 118 7.95 2.94 1.95
CA SER A 118 7.55 2.64 3.33
C SER A 118 6.26 3.36 3.76
N ARG A 119 6.11 4.65 3.42
CA ARG A 119 4.91 5.44 3.75
C ARG A 119 3.69 4.94 3.01
N LEU A 120 3.85 4.65 1.71
CA LEU A 120 2.77 4.13 0.86
C LEU A 120 2.31 2.75 1.33
N ILE A 121 3.24 1.85 1.65
CA ILE A 121 2.93 0.51 2.19
C ILE A 121 2.21 0.61 3.54
N SER A 122 2.66 1.51 4.43
CA SER A 122 1.98 1.74 5.72
C SER A 122 0.52 2.14 5.51
N ALA A 123 0.26 3.07 4.57
CA ALA A 123 -1.10 3.46 4.23
C ALA A 123 -1.92 2.27 3.71
N MET A 124 -1.38 1.50 2.77
CA MET A 124 -2.08 0.34 2.21
C MET A 124 -2.39 -0.74 3.26
N ARG A 125 -1.45 -1.03 4.18
CA ARG A 125 -1.68 -2.00 5.25
C ARG A 125 -2.74 -1.51 6.24
N GLU A 126 -2.66 -0.26 6.67
CA GLU A 126 -3.61 0.32 7.64
C GLU A 126 -5.03 0.40 7.09
N GLN A 127 -5.16 0.70 5.79
CA GLN A 127 -6.44 0.73 5.10
C GLN A 127 -6.90 -0.64 4.60
N LYS A 128 -6.10 -1.70 4.80
CA LYS A 128 -6.36 -3.04 4.26
C LYS A 128 -6.68 -2.99 2.76
N TYR A 129 -5.88 -2.22 2.03
CA TYR A 129 -6.06 -2.00 0.60
C TYR A 129 -5.60 -3.23 -0.20
N GLU A 130 -6.55 -4.13 -0.47
CA GLU A 130 -6.31 -5.41 -1.15
C GLU A 130 -5.60 -5.29 -2.51
N PRO A 131 -5.88 -4.30 -3.39
CA PRO A 131 -5.15 -4.15 -4.65
C PRO A 131 -3.71 -3.63 -4.51
N GLY A 132 -3.26 -3.35 -3.29
CA GLY A 132 -1.95 -2.77 -3.02
C GLY A 132 -0.78 -3.55 -3.64
N PRO A 133 -0.65 -4.88 -3.45
CA PRO A 133 0.43 -5.66 -4.05
C PRO A 133 0.47 -5.56 -5.59
N GLU A 134 -0.70 -5.56 -6.23
CA GLU A 134 -0.81 -5.40 -7.69
C GLU A 134 -0.29 -4.05 -8.17
N TYR A 135 -0.60 -2.99 -7.42
CA TYR A 135 -0.11 -1.66 -7.74
C TYR A 135 1.40 -1.54 -7.52
N ILE A 136 1.94 -2.14 -6.45
CA ILE A 136 3.40 -2.17 -6.24
C ILE A 136 4.13 -2.94 -7.36
N CYS A 137 3.56 -4.05 -7.85
CA CYS A 137 4.09 -4.77 -9.01
C CYS A 137 4.10 -3.88 -10.26
N GLU A 138 3.02 -3.12 -10.50
CA GLU A 138 2.97 -2.16 -11.61
C GLU A 138 4.10 -1.12 -11.54
N LEU A 139 4.40 -0.60 -10.34
CA LEU A 139 5.51 0.35 -10.15
C LEU A 139 6.87 -0.29 -10.46
N PHE A 140 7.07 -1.55 -10.06
CA PHE A 140 8.30 -2.30 -10.34
C PHE A 140 8.48 -2.51 -11.86
N GLU A 141 7.47 -3.05 -12.52
CA GLU A 141 7.48 -3.36 -13.96
C GLU A 141 7.70 -2.11 -14.83
N GLN A 142 7.17 -0.97 -14.39
CA GLN A 142 7.37 0.33 -15.07
C GLN A 142 8.73 0.97 -14.76
N GLY A 143 9.61 0.30 -14.01
CA GLY A 143 10.93 0.82 -13.64
C GLY A 143 10.87 2.04 -12.73
N VAL A 144 9.77 2.24 -12.01
CA VAL A 144 9.62 3.35 -11.06
C VAL A 144 10.45 3.10 -9.80
N LEU A 145 10.53 1.85 -9.36
CA LEU A 145 11.23 1.46 -8.13
C LEU A 145 12.74 1.30 -8.36
N LYS A 146 13.52 2.04 -7.58
CA LYS A 146 14.97 1.87 -7.45
C LYS A 146 15.29 0.64 -6.60
N GLU A 147 16.52 0.15 -6.69
CA GLU A 147 16.99 -1.03 -5.97
C GLU A 147 16.70 -0.99 -4.46
N ASN A 148 17.01 0.12 -3.78
CA ASN A 148 16.71 0.27 -2.35
C ASN A 148 15.20 0.22 -2.07
N GLN A 149 14.37 0.78 -2.95
CA GLN A 149 12.91 0.74 -2.84
C GLN A 149 12.35 -0.67 -3.08
N VAL A 150 12.99 -1.46 -3.94
CA VAL A 150 12.65 -2.88 -4.13
C VAL A 150 12.87 -3.66 -2.84
N ALA A 151 13.96 -3.39 -2.12
CA ALA A 151 14.21 -4.00 -0.81
C ALA A 151 13.13 -3.59 0.21
N GLU A 152 12.68 -2.33 0.20
CA GLU A 152 11.61 -1.84 1.09
C GLU A 152 10.27 -2.55 0.84
N VAL A 153 9.93 -2.82 -0.43
CA VAL A 153 8.62 -3.39 -0.78
C VAL A 153 8.58 -4.91 -0.73
N ALA A 154 9.74 -5.59 -0.77
CA ALA A 154 9.80 -7.04 -0.84
C ALA A 154 9.03 -7.75 0.28
N PRO A 155 9.14 -7.35 1.58
CA PRO A 155 8.34 -7.98 2.63
C PRO A 155 6.84 -7.82 2.43
N TYR A 156 6.39 -6.66 1.93
CA TYR A 156 4.98 -6.42 1.64
C TYR A 156 4.44 -7.30 0.52
N LEU A 157 5.23 -7.50 -0.54
CA LEU A 157 4.89 -8.43 -1.61
C LEU A 157 4.90 -9.89 -1.13
N GLY A 158 5.87 -10.26 -0.28
CA GLY A 158 5.99 -11.61 0.29
C GLY A 158 4.87 -12.01 1.25
N ASP A 159 4.22 -11.03 1.87
CA ASP A 159 3.04 -11.26 2.72
C ASP A 159 1.73 -11.37 1.91
N SER A 160 1.77 -11.15 0.59
CA SER A 160 0.58 -11.18 -0.27
C SER A 160 0.32 -12.58 -0.85
N SER A 161 -0.92 -12.80 -1.27
CA SER A 161 -1.33 -14.01 -2.01
C SER A 161 -1.27 -13.80 -3.54
N SER A 162 -0.54 -12.80 -4.03
CA SER A 162 -0.49 -12.47 -5.46
C SER A 162 0.56 -13.30 -6.21
N VAL A 163 0.13 -14.02 -7.24
CA VAL A 163 1.05 -14.73 -8.16
C VAL A 163 1.93 -13.74 -8.92
N ARG A 164 1.41 -12.56 -9.25
CA ARG A 164 2.17 -11.50 -9.90
C ARG A 164 3.26 -10.95 -8.98
N ALA A 165 2.97 -10.79 -7.69
CA ALA A 165 3.98 -10.41 -6.70
C ALA A 165 5.11 -11.43 -6.61
N LEU A 166 4.81 -12.72 -6.65
CA LEU A 166 5.84 -13.77 -6.69
C LEU A 166 6.70 -13.67 -7.97
N ALA A 167 6.08 -13.44 -9.13
CA ALA A 167 6.80 -13.24 -10.38
C ALA A 167 7.71 -12.00 -10.34
N ALA A 168 7.20 -10.88 -9.82
CA ALA A 168 7.96 -9.64 -9.65
C ALA A 168 9.15 -9.81 -8.69
N LEU A 169 8.99 -10.56 -7.58
CA LEU A 169 10.09 -10.88 -6.67
C LEU A 169 11.17 -11.75 -7.34
N ARG A 170 10.78 -12.72 -8.17
CA ARG A 170 11.73 -13.55 -8.94
C ARG A 170 12.49 -12.71 -9.97
N GLU A 171 11.81 -11.82 -10.67
CA GLU A 171 12.44 -10.88 -11.61
C GLU A 171 13.39 -9.93 -10.88
N ALA A 172 12.95 -9.34 -9.75
CA ALA A 172 13.79 -8.51 -8.91
C ALA A 172 15.04 -9.26 -8.42
N ARG A 173 14.91 -10.54 -8.08
CA ARG A 173 16.03 -11.39 -7.62
C ARG A 173 17.09 -11.61 -8.69
N GLN A 174 16.68 -11.69 -9.96
CA GLN A 174 17.58 -11.77 -11.10
C GLN A 174 18.23 -10.42 -11.39
N LYS A 175 17.45 -9.34 -11.33
CA LYS A 175 17.89 -7.97 -11.63
C LYS A 175 18.82 -7.38 -10.57
N TYR A 176 18.60 -7.71 -9.30
CA TYR A 176 19.34 -7.18 -8.14
C TYR A 176 19.90 -8.33 -7.28
N PRO A 177 20.97 -9.01 -7.71
CA PRO A 177 21.47 -10.20 -7.00
C PRO A 177 21.93 -9.93 -5.56
N ASN A 178 22.35 -8.71 -5.26
CA ASN A 178 22.76 -8.27 -3.93
C ASN A 178 21.59 -8.15 -2.93
N LEU A 179 20.35 -8.06 -3.42
CA LEU A 179 19.13 -8.11 -2.62
C LEU A 179 18.66 -9.54 -2.36
N GLY A 180 19.47 -10.55 -2.67
CA GLY A 180 19.09 -11.96 -2.55
C GLY A 180 18.52 -12.30 -1.18
N GLY A 181 19.12 -11.79 -0.11
CA GLY A 181 18.64 -12.08 1.24
C GLY A 181 17.17 -11.70 1.49
N PRO A 182 16.83 -10.40 1.41
CA PRO A 182 15.45 -9.92 1.57
C PRO A 182 14.44 -10.50 0.56
N LEU A 183 14.86 -10.72 -0.69
CA LEU A 183 13.98 -11.24 -1.74
C LEU A 183 13.68 -12.74 -1.54
N ASP A 184 14.69 -13.54 -1.21
CA ASP A 184 14.53 -14.97 -0.94
C ASP A 184 13.63 -15.16 0.30
N ASP A 185 13.80 -14.32 1.34
CA ASP A 185 12.94 -14.34 2.53
C ASP A 185 11.48 -13.98 2.20
N ALA A 186 11.25 -12.98 1.34
CA ALA A 186 9.92 -12.63 0.86
C ALA A 186 9.26 -13.78 0.08
N MET A 187 9.97 -14.39 -0.88
CA MET A 187 9.45 -15.49 -1.67
C MET A 187 9.21 -16.76 -0.82
N SER A 188 10.00 -16.99 0.23
CA SER A 188 9.81 -18.14 1.13
C SER A 188 8.46 -18.13 1.86
N ARG A 189 7.92 -16.93 2.15
CA ARG A 189 6.57 -16.75 2.74
C ARG A 189 5.45 -17.08 1.76
N MET A 190 5.76 -17.07 0.46
CA MET A 190 4.81 -17.35 -0.63
C MET A 190 4.79 -18.84 -1.04
N LYS A 191 5.38 -19.75 -0.24
CA LYS A 191 5.35 -21.22 -0.49
C LYS A 191 3.93 -21.78 -0.63
N HIS A 192 2.93 -21.11 -0.04
CA HIS A 192 1.52 -21.45 -0.18
C HIS A 192 0.98 -21.26 -1.61
N LEU A 193 1.61 -20.42 -2.43
CA LEU A 193 1.27 -20.23 -3.85
C LEU A 193 2.02 -21.19 -4.78
N SER A 194 3.25 -21.55 -4.40
CA SER A 194 4.10 -22.46 -5.17
C SER A 194 5.14 -23.09 -4.24
N ALA A 195 5.24 -24.42 -4.23
CA ALA A 195 6.24 -25.11 -3.41
C ALA A 195 7.68 -24.68 -3.76
N SER A 196 7.93 -24.29 -5.01
CA SER A 196 9.19 -23.74 -5.50
C SER A 196 9.31 -22.22 -5.38
N ALA A 197 8.41 -21.56 -4.64
CA ALA A 197 8.50 -20.11 -4.41
C ALA A 197 9.84 -19.75 -3.74
N GLY A 198 10.25 -20.52 -2.73
CA GLY A 198 11.53 -20.32 -2.04
C GLY A 198 12.77 -20.86 -2.78
N ALA A 199 12.61 -21.51 -3.94
CA ALA A 199 13.74 -22.05 -4.68
C ALA A 199 14.53 -20.90 -5.32
N ILE A 200 15.83 -20.85 -5.04
CA ILE A 200 16.74 -19.88 -5.66
C ILE A 200 16.90 -20.24 -7.15
N PRO A 201 16.70 -19.31 -8.09
CA PRO A 201 16.94 -19.56 -9.51
C PRO A 201 18.40 -19.99 -9.74
N ASP A 202 18.66 -20.99 -10.58
CA ASP A 202 20.01 -21.52 -10.84
C ASP A 202 21.00 -20.46 -11.38
N SER A 203 20.48 -19.41 -12.02
CA SER A 203 21.25 -18.27 -12.53
C SER A 203 21.60 -17.22 -11.47
N ALA A 204 21.06 -17.33 -10.25
CA ALA A 204 21.25 -16.34 -9.21
C ALA A 204 22.59 -16.55 -8.48
N LYS A 205 23.40 -15.48 -8.39
CA LYS A 205 24.60 -15.50 -7.54
C LYS A 205 24.19 -15.81 -6.09
N ARG A 206 24.68 -16.93 -5.55
CA ARG A 206 24.52 -17.32 -4.15
C ARG A 206 25.46 -16.48 -3.31
N ILE A 207 24.94 -15.84 -2.26
CA ILE A 207 25.76 -15.11 -1.30
C ILE A 207 26.44 -16.15 -0.40
N PRO A 208 27.79 -16.22 -0.35
CA PRO A 208 28.49 -17.20 0.48
C PRO A 208 28.14 -17.03 1.97
N GLY A 209 27.87 -18.13 2.68
CA GLY A 209 27.69 -18.14 4.14
C GLY A 209 26.25 -18.08 4.65
N ARG A 210 25.23 -18.06 3.77
CA ARG A 210 23.83 -18.26 4.19
C ARG A 210 23.44 -19.71 3.95
N GLU A 211 23.32 -20.49 5.01
CA GLU A 211 22.71 -21.82 4.95
C GLU A 211 21.25 -21.66 4.53
N LEU A 212 20.89 -22.35 3.46
CA LEU A 212 19.51 -22.47 3.00
C LEU A 212 18.76 -23.26 4.07
N ASN A 213 17.63 -22.72 4.57
CA ASN A 213 16.60 -23.53 5.23
C ASN A 213 15.85 -24.38 4.18
N ASP A 214 16.60 -25.07 3.33
CA ASP A 214 16.09 -26.12 2.47
C ASP A 214 16.04 -27.37 3.37
N ASP A 215 14.83 -27.76 3.72
CA ASP A 215 14.49 -29.01 4.38
C ASP A 215 15.04 -29.25 5.80
N GLN A 216 14.83 -28.31 6.73
CA GLN A 216 14.66 -28.74 8.12
C GLN A 216 13.25 -29.33 8.27
N PRO A 217 13.09 -30.65 8.48
CA PRO A 217 11.80 -31.20 8.90
C PRO A 217 11.41 -30.48 10.19
N ALA A 218 10.17 -30.01 10.25
CA ALA A 218 9.62 -29.27 11.38
C ALA A 218 10.16 -29.84 12.70
N GLU A 219 10.93 -29.02 13.43
CA GLU A 219 11.44 -29.36 14.75
C GLU A 219 10.25 -29.87 15.56
N LYS A 220 10.21 -31.19 15.79
CA LYS A 220 9.19 -31.80 16.65
C LYS A 220 9.38 -31.13 18.00
N LYS A 221 8.47 -30.22 18.35
CA LYS A 221 8.37 -29.62 19.67
C LYS A 221 8.37 -30.76 20.69
N GLY A 222 9.53 -30.98 21.28
CA GLY A 222 9.76 -32.03 22.26
C GLY A 222 8.84 -31.83 23.45
N CYS A 223 8.59 -32.92 24.18
CA CYS A 223 7.65 -33.15 25.29
C CYS A 223 7.61 -32.12 26.45
N MET A 224 8.28 -30.97 26.34
CA MET A 224 8.27 -29.90 27.34
C MET A 224 6.88 -29.28 27.54
N GLY A 225 6.06 -29.20 26.49
CA GLY A 225 4.67 -28.72 26.60
C GLY A 225 3.76 -29.67 27.40
N LEU A 226 3.99 -30.98 27.29
CA LEU A 226 3.23 -31.99 28.03
C LEU A 226 3.62 -32.00 29.51
N LEU A 227 4.91 -31.78 29.82
CA LEU A 227 5.40 -31.68 31.20
C LEU A 227 4.87 -30.43 31.91
N LEU A 228 4.77 -29.29 31.20
CA LEU A 228 4.20 -28.08 31.79
C LEU A 228 2.69 -28.24 32.06
N ALA A 229 1.95 -28.88 31.15
CA ALA A 229 0.53 -29.14 31.32
C ALA A 229 0.25 -30.12 32.48
N LEU A 230 1.07 -31.17 32.64
CA LEU A 230 0.99 -32.10 33.77
C LEU A 230 1.32 -31.42 35.11
N ALA A 231 2.34 -30.56 35.15
CA ALA A 231 2.70 -29.82 36.36
C ALA A 231 1.56 -28.88 36.81
N LEU A 232 0.91 -28.18 35.87
CA LEU A 232 -0.25 -27.33 36.16
C LEU A 232 -1.47 -28.11 36.66
N ALA A 233 -1.71 -29.32 36.13
CA ALA A 233 -2.81 -30.17 36.58
C ALA A 233 -2.63 -30.65 38.04
N PHE A 234 -1.40 -30.99 38.45
CA PHE A 234 -1.12 -31.40 39.84
C PHE A 234 -1.23 -30.24 40.84
N VAL A 235 -0.82 -29.03 40.46
CA VAL A 235 -0.97 -27.83 41.30
C VAL A 235 -2.44 -27.48 41.50
N MET A 236 -3.27 -27.59 40.47
CA MET A 236 -4.71 -27.33 40.59
C MET A 236 -5.44 -28.38 41.42
N LEU A 237 -5.07 -29.66 41.34
CA LEU A 237 -5.66 -30.69 42.22
C LEU A 237 -5.28 -30.49 43.69
N GLY A 238 -4.05 -30.07 43.99
CA GLY A 238 -3.63 -29.76 45.36
C GLY A 238 -4.31 -28.53 45.96
N ALA A 239 -4.67 -27.54 45.14
CA ALA A 239 -5.43 -26.38 45.59
C ALA A 239 -6.88 -26.71 45.92
N ILE A 240 -7.50 -27.65 45.17
CA ILE A 240 -8.88 -28.08 45.38
C ILE A 240 -9.01 -28.95 46.65
N THR A 241 -8.04 -29.82 46.93
CA THR A 241 -8.09 -30.67 48.15
C THR A 241 -7.91 -29.87 49.44
N ASN A 242 -7.09 -28.81 49.43
CA ASN A 242 -6.94 -27.92 50.59
C ASN A 242 -8.18 -27.04 50.86
N TRP A 243 -8.99 -26.74 49.83
CA TRP A 243 -10.20 -25.93 49.98
C TRP A 243 -11.41 -26.72 50.50
N VAL A 244 -11.40 -28.05 50.34
CA VAL A 244 -12.49 -28.95 50.83
C VAL A 244 -12.24 -29.41 52.29
N LEU A 245 -11.04 -29.17 52.84
CA LEU A 245 -10.63 -29.58 54.19
C LEU A 245 -10.46 -28.42 55.19
N SER A 246 -10.81 -27.18 54.80
CA SER A 246 -10.93 -26.00 55.69
C SER A 246 -12.39 -25.57 55.78
#